data_AF-A0A942GCF9-F1
#
_entry.id   AF-A0A942GCF9-F1
#
_cell.length_a   1.000
_cell.length_b   1.000
_cell.length_c   1.000
_cell.angle_alpha   90.00
_cell.angle_beta   90.00
_cell.angle_gamma   90.00
#
_symmetry.space_group_name_H-M   'P 1'
#
loop_
_entity.id
_entity.type
_entity.pdbx_description
1 polymer ?
#
loop_
_entity_poly.entity_id
_entity_poly.type
_entity_poly.pdbx_seq_one_letter_code
_entity_poly.pdbx_strand_id
1 'polypeptide(L)'
;MSKGKVNIALVQHACAPDFDANLVLAQQMVRQAAAKGAQIICLQELFRGQYFCQTIDVNKYNWAEPVPGPTTNVMRTLAQELGVVLIVPVFEYA
;
A
#
# COMPACT_ATOMS: atom_id res chain seq x y z
N MET A 1 21.96 -15.80 10.97
CA MET A 1 21.72 -14.52 10.30
C MET A 1 22.60 -13.48 10.96
N SER A 2 23.47 -12.79 10.23
CA SER A 2 24.25 -11.70 10.83
C SER A 2 23.29 -10.64 11.37
N LYS A 3 23.57 -10.08 12.55
CA LYS A 3 22.82 -8.92 13.09
C LYS A 3 23.01 -7.72 12.15
N GLY A 4 22.22 -7.66 11.09
CA GLY A 4 22.33 -6.67 10.02
C GLY A 4 21.49 -5.43 10.30
N LYS A 5 21.94 -4.28 9.77
CA LYS A 5 21.11 -3.07 9.69
C LYS A 5 19.99 -3.33 8.68
N VAL A 6 18.78 -2.88 9.00
CA VAL A 6 17.61 -2.95 8.10
C VAL A 6 17.20 -1.52 7.76
N ASN A 7 17.14 -1.21 6.47
CA ASN A 7 16.64 0.08 6.00
C ASN A 7 15.12 0.01 5.83
N ILE A 8 14.43 0.97 6.45
CA ILE A 8 12.97 1.05 6.42
C ILE A 8 12.57 2.35 5.71
N ALA A 9 11.51 2.30 4.90
CA ALA A 9 10.88 3.48 4.33
C ALA A 9 9.41 3.58 4.73
N LEU A 10 8.95 4.81 4.97
CA LEU A 10 7.56 5.16 5.18
C LEU A 10 7.11 6.00 3.99
N VAL A 11 6.05 5.56 3.32
CA VAL A 11 5.51 6.24 2.14
C VAL A 11 4.34 7.12 2.58
N GLN A 12 4.39 8.39 2.16
CA GLN A 12 3.35 9.37 2.42
C GLN A 12 3.00 10.14 1.14
N HIS A 13 1.73 10.17 0.77
CA HIS A 13 1.21 10.97 -0.33
C HIS A 13 -0.21 11.48 -0.05
N ALA A 14 -0.63 12.49 -0.81
CA ALA A 14 -2.03 12.88 -0.85
C ALA A 14 -2.83 11.81 -1.61
N CYS A 15 -4.02 11.45 -1.11
CA CYS A 15 -4.94 10.55 -1.81
C CYS A 15 -5.96 11.36 -2.61
N ALA A 16 -6.04 11.08 -3.91
CA ALA A 16 -7.11 11.55 -4.78
C ALA A 16 -8.38 10.69 -4.60
N PRO A 17 -9.53 11.08 -5.17
CA PRO A 17 -10.73 10.23 -5.20
C PRO A 17 -10.57 8.96 -6.07
N ASP A 18 -9.60 8.95 -6.99
CA ASP A 18 -9.34 7.84 -7.92
C ASP A 18 -8.43 6.78 -7.29
N PHE A 19 -8.98 5.58 -7.12
CA PHE A 19 -8.32 4.46 -6.47
C PHE A 19 -7.13 3.90 -7.24
N ASP A 20 -7.22 3.92 -8.57
CA ASP A 20 -6.20 3.35 -9.43
C ASP A 20 -5.07 4.34 -9.61
N ALA A 21 -5.37 5.64 -9.70
CA ALA A 21 -4.36 6.69 -9.67
C ALA A 21 -3.53 6.66 -8.38
N ASN A 22 -4.18 6.48 -7.22
CA ASN A 22 -3.48 6.35 -5.93
C ASN A 22 -2.62 5.09 -5.87
N LEU A 23 -3.12 3.96 -6.40
CA LEU A 23 -2.34 2.72 -6.47
C LEU A 23 -1.08 2.90 -7.33
N VAL A 24 -1.21 3.51 -8.51
CA VAL A 24 -0.07 3.79 -9.39
C VAL A 24 0.95 4.69 -8.70
N LEU A 25 0.51 5.76 -8.02
CA LEU A 25 1.40 6.65 -7.27
C LEU A 25 2.13 5.89 -6.15
N ALA A 26 1.42 5.07 -5.37
CA ALA A 26 2.03 4.25 -4.33
C ALA A 26 3.08 3.27 -4.89
N GLN A 27 2.81 2.61 -6.02
CA GLN A 27 3.79 1.75 -6.70
C GLN A 27 5.05 2.52 -7.10
N GLN A 28 4.90 3.73 -7.64
CA GLN A 28 6.04 4.59 -8.00
C GLN A 28 6.88 4.94 -6.77
N MET A 29 6.24 5.33 -5.66
CA MET A 29 6.94 5.68 -4.42
C MET A 29 7.63 4.48 -3.76
N VAL A 30 7.01 3.29 -3.82
CA VAL A 30 7.62 2.03 -3.38
C VAL A 30 8.88 1.72 -4.20
N ARG A 31 8.83 1.87 -5.53
CA ARG A 31 10.02 1.70 -6.40
C ARG A 31 11.12 2.69 -6.06
N GLN A 32 10.78 3.95 -5.79
CA GLN A 32 11.75 4.97 -5.34
C GLN A 32 12.38 4.63 -3.99
N ALA A 33 11.60 4.14 -3.04
CA ALA A 33 12.11 3.72 -1.73
C ALA A 33 13.03 2.50 -1.84
N ALA A 34 12.66 1.49 -2.63
CA ALA A 34 13.50 0.33 -2.92
C ALA A 34 14.82 0.73 -3.61
N ALA A 35 14.77 1.64 -4.59
CA ALA A 35 15.96 2.18 -5.26
C ALA A 35 16.91 2.93 -4.30
N LYS A 36 16.40 3.47 -3.18
CA LYS A 36 17.19 4.07 -2.10
C LYS A 36 17.68 3.06 -1.06
N GLY A 37 17.49 1.76 -1.32
CA GLY A 37 17.98 0.66 -0.48
C GLY A 37 17.07 0.28 0.67
N ALA A 38 15.77 0.64 0.64
CA ALA A 38 14.79 0.18 1.62
C ALA A 38 14.51 -1.33 1.45
N GLN A 39 14.40 -2.03 2.58
CA GLN A 39 14.12 -3.47 2.63
C GLN A 39 12.72 -3.77 3.19
N ILE A 40 12.20 -2.87 4.03
CA ILE A 40 10.81 -2.87 4.50
C ILE A 40 10.20 -1.52 4.13
N ILE A 41 9.06 -1.54 3.47
CA ILE A 41 8.36 -0.33 3.03
C ILE A 41 6.92 -0.38 3.53
N CYS A 42 6.50 0.67 4.24
CA CYS A 42 5.15 0.79 4.78
C CYS A 42 4.36 1.88 4.05
N LEU A 43 3.15 1.52 3.60
CA LEU A 43 2.18 2.47 3.06
C LEU A 43 1.29 3.04 4.16
N GLN A 44 0.74 4.23 3.93
CA GLN A 44 -0.23 4.86 4.83
C GLN A 44 -1.56 4.09 4.90
N GLU A 45 -2.31 4.30 5.98
CA GLU A 45 -3.65 3.73 6.15
C GLU A 45 -4.55 4.11 4.96
N LEU A 46 -5.31 3.12 4.44
CA LEU A 46 -6.25 3.28 3.34
C LEU A 46 -5.69 4.06 2.12
N PHE A 47 -4.41 3.84 1.79
CA PHE A 47 -3.66 4.61 0.79
C PHE A 47 -4.31 4.71 -0.60
N ARG A 48 -5.23 3.80 -0.95
CA ARG A 48 -5.94 3.83 -2.24
C ARG A 48 -7.04 4.88 -2.30
N GLY A 49 -7.50 5.47 -1.20
CA GLY A 49 -8.64 6.37 -1.24
C GLY A 49 -8.54 7.56 -0.28
N GLN A 50 -9.43 8.53 -0.47
CA GLN A 50 -9.67 9.54 0.54
C GLN A 50 -10.23 8.89 1.81
N TYR A 51 -9.81 9.40 2.96
CA TYR A 51 -10.19 8.86 4.26
C TYR A 51 -11.70 9.02 4.49
N PHE A 52 -12.45 7.94 4.30
CA PHE A 52 -13.91 7.94 4.30
C PHE A 52 -14.53 7.85 5.70
N CYS A 53 -13.74 7.50 6.72
CA CYS A 53 -14.20 7.34 8.10
C CYS A 53 -14.62 8.65 8.79
N GLN A 54 -14.70 9.76 8.03
CA GLN A 54 -15.21 11.05 8.50
C GLN A 54 -16.74 11.04 8.65
N THR A 55 -17.44 10.12 7.97
CA THR A 55 -18.90 10.01 7.98
C THR A 55 -19.34 8.55 7.94
N ILE A 56 -20.53 8.26 8.47
CA ILE A 56 -21.15 6.95 8.33
C ILE A 56 -21.88 6.91 6.97
N ASP A 57 -21.34 6.13 6.03
CA ASP A 57 -21.94 5.90 4.71
C ASP A 57 -21.85 4.41 4.36
N VAL A 58 -23.01 3.75 4.29
CA VAL A 58 -23.13 2.32 3.99
C VAL A 58 -22.63 1.98 2.58
N ASN A 59 -22.56 2.95 1.67
CA ASN A 59 -22.02 2.69 0.34
C ASN A 59 -20.50 2.47 0.35
N LYS A 60 -19.80 2.85 1.44
CA LYS A 60 -18.35 2.63 1.59
C LYS A 60 -17.98 1.17 1.80
N TYR A 61 -18.92 0.29 2.18
CA TYR A 61 -18.66 -1.16 2.19
C TYR A 61 -18.29 -1.70 0.80
N ASN A 62 -18.75 -1.05 -0.28
CA ASN A 62 -18.37 -1.40 -1.65
C ASN A 62 -16.89 -1.11 -1.97
N TRP A 63 -16.18 -0.40 -1.08
CA TRP A 63 -14.74 -0.12 -1.23
C TRP A 63 -13.87 -1.22 -0.63
N ALA A 64 -14.47 -2.12 0.16
CA ALA A 64 -13.75 -3.25 0.72
C ALA A 64 -13.41 -4.27 -0.38
N GLU A 65 -12.32 -5.01 -0.19
CA GLU A 65 -11.86 -6.05 -1.11
C GLU A 65 -11.47 -7.32 -0.33
N PRO A 66 -11.42 -8.51 -0.96
CA PRO A 66 -11.00 -9.71 -0.28
C PRO A 66 -9.49 -9.72 -0.08
N VAL A 67 -9.01 -10.51 0.88
CA VAL A 67 -7.57 -10.78 1.06
C VAL A 67 -7.34 -12.29 0.93
N PRO A 68 -6.62 -12.77 -0.10
CA PRO A 68 -5.99 -12.02 -1.19
C PRO A 68 -7.01 -11.45 -2.20
N GLY A 69 -6.65 -10.34 -2.85
CA GLY A 69 -7.53 -9.59 -3.75
C GLY A 69 -6.78 -8.62 -4.66
N PRO A 70 -7.49 -7.71 -5.35
CA PRO A 70 -6.91 -6.84 -6.38
C PRO A 70 -5.67 -6.05 -5.91
N THR A 71 -5.75 -5.31 -4.80
CA THR A 71 -4.58 -4.56 -4.31
C THR A 71 -3.46 -5.49 -3.87
N THR A 72 -3.77 -6.51 -3.05
CA THR A 72 -2.72 -7.36 -2.47
C THR A 72 -2.03 -8.20 -3.54
N ASN A 73 -2.71 -8.57 -4.63
CA ASN A 73 -2.09 -9.23 -5.79
C ASN A 73 -1.07 -8.33 -6.51
N VAL A 74 -1.46 -7.10 -6.83
CA VAL A 74 -0.57 -6.12 -7.49
C VAL A 74 0.64 -5.82 -6.62
N MET A 75 0.41 -5.55 -5.33
CA MET A 75 1.48 -5.20 -4.39
C MET A 75 2.38 -6.39 -4.06
N ARG A 76 1.85 -7.63 -4.03
CA ARG A 76 2.65 -8.85 -3.89
C ARG A 76 3.60 -9.04 -5.07
N THR A 77 3.12 -8.87 -6.31
CA THR A 77 3.97 -8.93 -7.49
C THR A 77 5.07 -7.87 -7.44
N LEU A 78 4.76 -6.65 -7.02
CA LEU A 78 5.74 -5.59 -6.84
C LEU A 78 6.78 -5.92 -5.75
N ALA A 79 6.34 -6.45 -4.60
CA ALA A 79 7.22 -6.86 -3.51
C ALA A 79 8.22 -7.94 -3.98
N GLN A 80 7.73 -8.92 -4.75
CA GLN A 80 8.55 -9.97 -5.33
C GLN A 80 9.55 -9.41 -6.35
N GLU A 81 9.11 -8.52 -7.24
CA GLU A 81 9.96 -7.87 -8.24
C GLU A 81 11.12 -7.09 -7.60
N LEU A 82 10.83 -6.37 -6.51
CA LEU A 82 11.80 -5.50 -5.85
C LEU A 82 12.61 -6.20 -4.75
N GLY A 83 12.22 -7.41 -4.34
CA GLY A 83 12.87 -8.15 -3.25
C GLY A 83 12.73 -7.48 -1.88
N VAL A 84 11.57 -6.86 -1.61
CA VAL A 84 11.30 -6.12 -0.36
C VAL A 84 10.10 -6.67 0.39
N VAL A 85 10.01 -6.37 1.69
CA VAL A 85 8.78 -6.54 2.47
C VAL A 85 7.90 -5.30 2.28
N LEU A 86 6.64 -5.49 1.87
CA LEU A 86 5.65 -4.42 1.77
C LEU A 86 4.55 -4.59 2.82
N ILE A 87 4.28 -3.52 3.57
CA ILE A 87 3.12 -3.40 4.46
C ILE A 87 2.04 -2.62 3.70
N VAL A 88 0.91 -3.28 3.43
CA VAL A 88 -0.14 -2.81 2.52
C VAL A 88 -1.47 -2.77 3.27
N PRO A 89 -1.87 -1.62 3.84
CA PRO A 89 -3.19 -1.47 4.44
C PRO A 89 -4.29 -1.54 3.40
N VAL A 90 -5.35 -2.32 3.67
CA VAL A 90 -6.54 -2.47 2.83
C VAL A 90 -7.80 -2.44 3.70
N PHE A 91 -8.94 -2.11 3.11
CA PHE A 91 -10.24 -2.31 3.76
C PHE A 91 -10.76 -3.69 3.33
N GLU A 92 -10.91 -4.61 4.28
CA GLU A 92 -11.23 -6.02 4.00
C GLU A 92 -12.72 -6.32 4.22
N TYR A 93 -13.29 -7.19 3.38
CA TYR A 93 -14.48 -7.95 3.72
C TYR A 93 -14.13 -9.45 3.82
N ALA A 94 -14.76 -10.13 4.79
CA ALA A 94 -14.64 -11.56 5.02
C ALA A 94 -15.96 -12.28 4.70
#